data_AF-A0A959LV82-F1
#
_entry.id   AF-A0A959LV82-F1
#
_cell.length_a   1.000
_cell.length_b   1.000
_cell.length_c   1.000
_cell.angle_alpha   90.00
_cell.angle_beta   90.00
_cell.angle_gamma   90.00
#
_symmetry.space_group_name_H-M   'P 1'
#
loop_
_entity.id
_entity.type
_entity.pdbx_description
1 polymer ?
#
loop_
_entity_poly.entity_id
_entity_poly.type
_entity_poly.pdbx_seq_one_letter_code
_entity_poly.pdbx_strand_id
1 'polypeptide(L)'
;MKTRILFFLFLAVSLTNAKNPYEHFGYDNSEMESKMENLRQNKFILVNEDSTSEISALFFDFNLAKVSIIARSGNVEEKEIPEEMQLRWNSVDPMSEEYPSLSPYSFVANNCINAIDPDGRKIIFVNGYYNSGDGTMPKSIVDRIGTTGGRGYWGSELISGAKTFFDDTKSGFVDGTGAWNSSGEDRFSAGYAYAKANLATITAGMVEGETIKVVSHSMGGAYSEGMIKYLQEKKIAVEKVVHLSPSDPSDFQVSSVYTLQLNIENDLVLMWKNSSSNYMIPGVDRYGQVSTERNFLSDYENSHGDTKLEGSTWNMVNDLQNINMSISHGYNMSLPFGTYSGFSNIYRASGNSNGTQFNDLNINGNSYSGIGDTDKYQGPMKR
;
A
#
# COMPACT_ATOMS: atom_id res chain seq x y z
N MET A 1 9.49 -42.52 35.28
CA MET A 1 9.16 -42.97 33.91
C MET A 1 8.05 -44.00 34.00
N LYS A 2 6.99 -43.82 33.19
CA LYS A 2 5.76 -44.62 33.03
C LYS A 2 4.51 -44.15 33.79
N THR A 3 3.66 -43.47 33.01
CA THR A 3 2.21 -43.71 32.88
C THR A 3 1.24 -42.84 33.68
N ARG A 4 1.23 -41.52 33.42
CA ARG A 4 -0.01 -40.69 33.33
C ARG A 4 0.11 -39.52 32.33
N ILE A 5 1.04 -39.58 31.38
CA ILE A 5 0.98 -38.77 30.15
C ILE A 5 0.05 -39.52 29.18
N LEU A 6 -1.20 -39.67 29.60
CA LEU A 6 -2.26 -40.21 28.76
C LEU A 6 -2.94 -38.99 28.13
N PHE A 7 -2.58 -38.73 26.87
CA PHE A 7 -3.51 -38.21 25.86
C PHE A 7 -4.36 -36.99 26.28
N PHE A 8 -3.79 -35.79 26.18
CA PHE A 8 -4.57 -34.55 26.00
C PHE A 8 -3.98 -33.66 24.88
N LEU A 9 -3.27 -34.27 23.93
CA LEU A 9 -2.91 -33.66 22.65
C LEU A 9 -3.64 -34.31 21.46
N PHE A 10 -4.62 -35.18 21.73
CA PHE A 10 -5.51 -35.71 20.69
C PHE A 10 -6.82 -34.94 20.72
N LEU A 11 -6.89 -33.96 19.82
CA LEU A 11 -8.00 -33.77 18.89
C LEU A 11 -9.34 -34.39 19.36
N ALA A 12 -10.08 -33.70 20.22
CA ALA A 12 -11.53 -33.81 20.19
C ALA A 12 -12.06 -32.98 19.01
N VAL A 13 -11.72 -33.41 17.79
CA VAL A 13 -12.69 -33.33 16.69
C VAL A 13 -13.59 -34.54 16.89
N SER A 14 -14.54 -34.42 17.81
CA SER A 14 -15.79 -35.14 17.75
C SER A 14 -16.77 -34.45 18.70
N LEU A 15 -17.83 -33.91 18.10
CA LEU A 15 -19.04 -33.35 18.73
C LEU A 15 -18.93 -31.88 19.18
N THR A 16 -19.41 -30.99 18.31
CA THR A 16 -20.25 -29.81 18.61
C THR A 16 -20.17 -29.26 20.05
N ASN A 17 -19.68 -28.02 20.19
CA ASN A 17 -19.70 -27.18 21.42
C ASN A 17 -18.51 -27.22 22.40
N ALA A 18 -17.26 -27.47 21.96
CA ALA A 18 -16.12 -27.31 22.86
C ALA A 18 -15.82 -25.82 23.15
N LYS A 19 -16.18 -25.37 24.36
CA LYS A 19 -15.74 -24.11 24.98
C LYS A 19 -14.21 -24.11 25.16
N ASN A 20 -13.62 -22.91 25.08
CA ASN A 20 -12.20 -22.58 25.22
C ASN A 20 -11.29 -23.68 25.83
N PRO A 21 -10.34 -24.27 25.07
CA PRO A 21 -9.46 -25.32 25.58
C PRO A 21 -8.45 -24.82 26.62
N TYR A 22 -8.29 -23.49 26.77
CA TYR A 22 -7.35 -22.87 27.70
C TYR A 22 -7.97 -22.50 29.06
N GLU A 23 -9.28 -22.73 29.25
CA GLU A 23 -9.98 -22.46 30.51
C GLU A 23 -9.35 -23.22 31.69
N HIS A 24 -8.87 -24.45 31.45
CA HIS A 24 -8.16 -25.25 32.45
C HIS A 24 -6.81 -24.67 32.90
N PHE A 25 -6.24 -23.73 32.13
CA PHE A 25 -5.02 -23.00 32.49
C PHE A 25 -5.32 -21.61 33.09
N GLY A 26 -6.60 -21.27 33.28
CA GLY A 26 -7.04 -19.98 33.83
C GLY A 26 -7.39 -18.91 32.79
N TYR A 27 -7.32 -19.23 31.49
CA TYR A 27 -7.54 -18.25 30.42
C TYR A 27 -8.96 -18.30 29.87
N ASP A 28 -9.59 -17.14 29.72
CA ASP A 28 -10.84 -16.99 28.95
C ASP A 28 -10.58 -16.69 27.46
N ASN A 29 -11.65 -16.66 26.64
CA ASN A 29 -11.52 -16.44 25.19
C ASN A 29 -10.94 -15.06 24.87
N SER A 30 -11.38 -14.03 25.58
CA SER A 30 -10.95 -12.64 25.33
C SER A 30 -9.48 -12.43 25.68
N GLU A 31 -8.99 -13.10 26.73
CA GLU A 31 -7.58 -13.07 27.10
C GLU A 31 -6.72 -13.84 26.10
N MET A 32 -7.22 -14.97 25.59
CA MET A 32 -6.55 -15.71 24.51
C MET A 32 -6.46 -14.89 23.22
N GLU A 33 -7.55 -14.24 22.82
CA GLU A 33 -7.57 -13.31 21.68
C GLU A 33 -6.53 -12.19 21.84
N SER A 34 -6.51 -11.51 22.99
CA SER A 34 -5.56 -10.42 23.26
C SER A 34 -4.08 -10.87 23.24
N LYS A 35 -3.80 -12.08 23.74
CA LYS A 35 -2.46 -12.68 23.68
C LYS A 35 -2.06 -13.06 22.25
N MET A 36 -3.04 -13.44 21.42
CA MET A 36 -2.82 -13.78 20.01
C MET A 36 -2.81 -12.54 19.09
N GLU A 37 -3.43 -11.41 19.46
CA GLU A 37 -3.39 -10.20 18.63
C GLU A 37 -2.00 -9.52 18.64
N ASN A 38 -1.16 -9.84 19.63
CA ASN A 38 0.23 -9.36 19.75
C ASN A 38 1.27 -10.17 18.94
N LEU A 39 0.84 -10.95 17.94
CA LEU A 39 1.62 -11.94 17.19
C LEU A 39 2.76 -11.43 16.28
N ARG A 40 3.30 -10.23 16.46
CA ARG A 40 4.42 -9.71 15.63
C ARG A 40 5.67 -10.61 15.62
N GLN A 41 5.76 -11.62 16.49
CA GLN A 41 6.90 -12.55 16.58
C GLN A 41 6.54 -14.04 16.37
N ASN A 42 5.27 -14.41 16.10
CA ASN A 42 4.84 -15.83 15.96
C ASN A 42 5.23 -16.74 17.15
N LYS A 43 5.33 -16.17 18.35
CA LYS A 43 5.68 -16.86 19.60
C LYS A 43 4.79 -16.36 20.73
N PHE A 44 4.28 -17.25 21.58
CA PHE A 44 3.59 -16.84 22.81
C PHE A 44 3.77 -17.85 23.94
N ILE A 45 3.60 -17.38 25.18
CA ILE A 45 3.70 -18.19 26.39
C ILE A 45 2.36 -18.17 27.14
N LEU A 46 1.92 -19.35 27.58
CA LEU A 46 0.82 -19.53 28.52
C LEU A 46 1.42 -19.97 29.85
N VAL A 47 1.22 -19.17 30.88
CA VAL A 47 1.66 -19.49 32.24
C VAL A 47 0.51 -20.20 32.93
N ASN A 48 0.77 -21.38 33.47
CA ASN A 48 -0.26 -22.11 34.20
C ASN A 48 -0.43 -21.51 35.60
N GLU A 49 -1.58 -20.90 35.83
CA GLU A 49 -1.91 -20.28 37.12
C GLU A 49 -2.24 -21.32 38.21
N ASP A 50 -2.56 -22.55 37.84
CA ASP A 50 -2.76 -23.63 38.80
C ASP A 50 -1.43 -24.04 39.46
N SER A 51 -1.26 -23.60 40.70
CA SER A 51 -0.10 -23.92 41.54
C SER A 51 0.06 -25.40 41.86
N THR A 52 -0.98 -26.22 41.67
CA THR A 52 -0.98 -27.67 41.94
C THR A 52 -0.57 -28.51 40.74
N SER A 53 -0.57 -27.94 39.54
CA SER A 53 -0.13 -28.59 38.31
C SER A 53 1.40 -28.76 38.26
N GLU A 54 1.86 -29.91 37.76
CA GLU A 54 3.29 -30.17 37.49
C GLU A 54 3.84 -29.29 36.35
N ILE A 55 2.97 -28.83 35.45
CA ILE A 55 3.30 -27.93 34.34
C ILE A 55 3.18 -26.48 34.81
N SER A 56 4.24 -25.69 34.62
CA SER A 56 4.31 -24.27 34.94
C SER A 56 3.96 -23.38 33.75
N ALA A 57 4.30 -23.79 32.53
CA ALA A 57 4.00 -23.01 31.33
C ALA A 57 4.05 -23.85 30.05
N LEU A 58 3.38 -23.36 29.02
CA LEU A 58 3.51 -23.80 27.64
C LEU A 58 4.07 -22.64 26.82
N PHE A 59 5.13 -22.88 26.06
CA PHE A 59 5.70 -21.91 25.14
C PHE A 59 5.52 -22.40 23.70
N PHE A 60 4.82 -21.62 22.90
CA PHE A 60 4.57 -21.92 21.49
C PHE A 60 5.52 -21.12 20.61
N ASP A 61 6.20 -21.80 19.68
CA ASP A 61 6.98 -21.20 18.60
C ASP A 61 6.45 -21.71 17.26
N PHE A 62 5.58 -20.92 16.63
CA PHE A 62 4.93 -21.31 15.38
C PHE A 62 5.87 -21.23 14.18
N ASN A 63 6.98 -20.47 14.28
CA ASN A 63 7.99 -20.47 13.22
C ASN A 63 8.72 -21.82 13.15
N LEU A 64 8.82 -22.52 14.29
CA LEU A 64 9.45 -23.83 14.40
C LEU A 64 8.43 -24.97 14.49
N ALA A 65 7.12 -24.66 14.43
CA ALA A 65 6.04 -25.60 14.69
C ALA A 65 6.26 -26.42 15.97
N LYS A 66 6.62 -25.75 17.08
CA LYS A 66 6.95 -26.42 18.35
C LYS A 66 6.20 -25.85 19.53
N VAL A 67 5.92 -26.71 20.50
CA VAL A 67 5.53 -26.35 21.85
C VAL A 67 6.54 -26.89 22.86
N SER A 68 7.06 -26.01 23.72
CA SER A 68 7.87 -26.38 24.87
C SER A 68 6.98 -26.44 26.11
N ILE A 69 6.90 -27.61 26.72
CA ILE A 69 6.18 -27.86 27.96
C ILE A 69 7.16 -27.69 29.11
N ILE A 70 6.97 -26.66 29.93
CA ILE A 70 7.84 -26.32 31.05
C ILE A 70 7.21 -26.85 32.33
N ALA A 71 7.92 -27.72 33.04
CA ALA A 71 7.51 -28.22 34.35
C ALA A 71 7.94 -27.25 35.46
N ARG A 72 7.22 -27.25 36.59
CA ARG A 72 7.61 -26.50 37.81
C ARG A 72 8.96 -26.94 38.38
N SER A 73 9.40 -28.16 38.09
CA SER A 73 10.75 -28.64 38.43
C SER A 73 11.88 -28.02 37.59
N GLY A 74 11.54 -27.26 36.55
CA GLY A 74 12.48 -26.71 35.58
C GLY A 74 12.78 -27.61 34.38
N ASN A 75 12.21 -28.82 34.33
CA ASN A 75 12.33 -29.68 33.15
C ASN A 75 11.54 -29.11 31.98
N VAL A 76 12.11 -29.20 30.77
CA VAL A 76 11.45 -28.76 29.53
C VAL A 76 11.35 -29.94 28.57
N GLU A 77 10.15 -30.20 28.06
CA GLU A 77 9.89 -31.19 27.01
C GLU A 77 9.40 -30.47 25.75
N GLU A 78 10.09 -30.63 24.62
CA GLU A 78 9.63 -30.09 23.34
C GLU A 78 8.81 -31.10 22.56
N LYS A 79 7.73 -30.63 21.95
CA LYS A 79 6.92 -31.40 21.00
C LYS A 79 6.69 -30.62 19.73
N GLU A 80 6.66 -31.33 18.62
CA GLU A 80 6.25 -30.79 17.33
C GLU A 80 4.72 -30.63 17.29
N ILE A 81 4.26 -29.53 16.70
CA ILE A 81 2.85 -29.23 16.47
C ILE A 81 2.47 -29.94 15.17
N PRO A 82 1.51 -30.87 15.19
CA PRO A 82 1.07 -31.57 13.97
C PRO A 82 0.60 -30.58 12.89
N GLU A 83 0.89 -30.88 11.62
CA GLU A 83 0.55 -30.02 10.48
C GLU A 83 -0.94 -29.66 10.45
N GLU A 84 -1.84 -30.57 10.83
CA GLU A 84 -3.28 -30.35 10.87
C GLU A 84 -3.74 -29.32 11.93
N MET A 85 -2.90 -29.05 12.93
CA MET A 85 -3.13 -28.04 13.96
C MET A 85 -2.51 -26.69 13.59
N GLN A 86 -1.50 -26.68 12.72
CA GLN A 86 -0.89 -25.44 12.20
C GLN A 86 -1.86 -24.66 11.28
N LEU A 87 -2.90 -25.32 10.77
CA LEU A 87 -3.87 -24.76 9.82
C LEU A 87 -5.19 -24.31 10.47
N ARG A 88 -5.24 -24.19 11.81
CA ARG A 88 -6.43 -23.79 12.57
C ARG A 88 -6.15 -22.59 13.47
N TRP A 89 -7.19 -21.86 13.84
CA TRP A 89 -7.09 -20.86 14.90
C TRP A 89 -6.81 -21.54 16.24
N ASN A 90 -5.91 -20.96 17.04
CA ASN A 90 -5.64 -21.41 18.41
C ASN A 90 -6.49 -20.66 19.45
N SER A 91 -7.55 -19.98 19.02
CA SER A 91 -8.59 -19.40 19.88
C SER A 91 -9.95 -19.58 19.19
N VAL A 92 -11.03 -19.45 19.98
CA VAL A 92 -12.41 -19.46 19.47
C VAL A 92 -12.65 -18.19 18.64
N ASP A 93 -13.34 -18.30 17.50
CA ASP A 93 -13.82 -17.17 16.72
C ASP A 93 -14.83 -16.33 17.52
N PRO A 94 -14.63 -15.00 17.67
CA PRO A 94 -15.56 -14.10 18.37
C PRO A 94 -17.01 -14.16 17.88
N MET A 95 -17.22 -14.46 16.59
CA MET A 95 -18.55 -14.55 15.97
C MET A 95 -19.10 -15.98 15.96
N SER A 96 -18.44 -16.94 16.61
CA SER A 96 -18.84 -18.35 16.58
C SER A 96 -20.29 -18.61 17.04
N GLU A 97 -20.83 -17.78 17.93
CA GLU A 97 -22.24 -17.88 18.37
C GLU A 97 -23.24 -17.54 17.27
N GLU A 98 -22.88 -16.68 16.31
CA GLU A 98 -23.72 -16.33 15.16
C GLU A 98 -23.71 -17.43 14.08
N TYR A 99 -22.71 -18.31 14.09
CA TYR A 99 -22.51 -19.38 13.11
C TYR A 99 -22.40 -20.76 13.76
N PRO A 100 -23.46 -21.25 14.46
CA PRO A 100 -23.40 -22.50 15.23
C PRO A 100 -23.18 -23.76 14.38
N SER A 101 -23.38 -23.67 13.07
CA SER A 101 -23.10 -24.74 12.10
C SER A 101 -21.62 -24.83 11.68
N LEU A 102 -20.81 -23.84 12.01
CA LEU A 102 -19.38 -23.80 11.71
C LEU A 102 -18.56 -24.14 12.97
N SER A 103 -17.38 -24.70 12.78
CA SER A 103 -16.45 -24.87 13.90
C SER A 103 -15.92 -23.50 14.33
N PRO A 104 -15.89 -23.17 15.63
CA PRO A 104 -15.30 -21.93 16.13
C PRO A 104 -13.79 -21.80 15.82
N TYR A 105 -13.15 -22.88 15.37
CA TYR A 105 -11.73 -22.92 15.01
C TYR A 105 -11.49 -23.03 13.50
N SER A 106 -12.56 -22.96 12.69
CA SER A 106 -12.46 -23.06 11.23
C SER A 106 -11.88 -21.79 10.63
N PHE A 107 -10.80 -21.93 9.86
CA PHE A 107 -10.32 -20.86 9.01
C PHE A 107 -11.25 -20.70 7.79
N VAL A 108 -11.86 -19.52 7.61
CA VAL A 108 -12.66 -19.17 6.42
C VAL A 108 -13.77 -20.20 6.12
N ALA A 109 -14.46 -20.70 7.17
CA ALA A 109 -15.49 -21.74 7.06
C ALA A 109 -15.04 -23.02 6.32
N ASN A 110 -13.74 -23.36 6.35
CA ASN A 110 -13.11 -24.42 5.55
C ASN A 110 -13.32 -24.25 4.03
N ASN A 111 -13.60 -23.04 3.58
CA ASN A 111 -13.84 -22.66 2.20
C ASN A 111 -12.76 -21.67 1.73
N CYS A 112 -11.52 -21.94 2.13
CA CYS A 112 -10.29 -21.24 1.74
C CYS A 112 -9.92 -21.43 0.25
N ILE A 113 -10.90 -21.71 -0.61
CA ILE A 113 -10.80 -21.67 -2.07
C ILE A 113 -11.74 -20.60 -2.64
N ASN A 114 -12.94 -20.43 -2.05
CA ASN A 114 -13.93 -19.47 -2.54
C ASN A 114 -14.01 -18.18 -1.69
N ALA A 115 -13.56 -18.20 -0.44
CA ALA A 115 -13.53 -17.04 0.45
C ALA A 115 -12.10 -16.58 0.78
N ILE A 116 -11.15 -16.84 -0.13
CA ILE A 116 -9.80 -16.27 -0.05
C ILE A 116 -9.88 -14.79 -0.46
N ASP A 117 -9.67 -13.89 0.50
CA ASP A 117 -8.94 -12.65 0.22
C ASP A 117 -7.49 -12.80 0.71
N PRO A 118 -6.54 -13.09 -0.18
CA PRO A 118 -5.19 -13.43 0.24
C PRO A 118 -4.33 -12.23 0.69
N ASP A 119 -4.75 -10.98 0.43
CA ASP A 119 -3.96 -9.79 0.77
C ASP A 119 -4.69 -8.76 1.64
N GLY A 120 -6.03 -8.78 1.69
CA GLY A 120 -6.83 -7.87 2.50
C GLY A 120 -6.99 -6.49 1.87
N ARG A 121 -6.92 -6.36 0.54
CA ARG A 121 -6.71 -5.04 -0.07
C ARG A 121 -7.37 -4.90 -1.46
N LYS A 122 -7.63 -3.66 -1.86
CA LYS A 122 -8.24 -3.35 -3.18
C LYS A 122 -7.56 -2.16 -3.86
N ILE A 123 -7.17 -2.33 -5.13
CA ILE A 123 -6.65 -1.23 -5.95
C ILE A 123 -7.80 -0.52 -6.67
N ILE A 124 -7.98 0.78 -6.42
CA ILE A 124 -8.95 1.62 -7.13
C ILE A 124 -8.23 2.51 -8.14
N PHE A 125 -8.58 2.35 -9.41
CA PHE A 125 -8.11 3.19 -10.50
C PHE A 125 -9.12 4.31 -10.78
N VAL A 126 -8.68 5.56 -10.71
CA VAL A 126 -9.51 6.75 -10.95
C VAL A 126 -9.01 7.48 -12.20
N ASN A 127 -9.71 7.33 -13.33
CA ASN A 127 -9.26 7.96 -14.58
C ASN A 127 -9.48 9.48 -14.56
N GLY A 128 -8.72 10.17 -15.39
CA GLY A 128 -8.98 11.56 -15.74
C GLY A 128 -9.83 11.69 -17.00
N TYR A 129 -9.78 12.86 -17.62
CA TYR A 129 -10.61 13.18 -18.77
C TYR A 129 -10.33 12.29 -19.99
N TYR A 130 -11.39 11.90 -20.69
CA TYR A 130 -11.38 11.29 -22.00
C TYR A 130 -12.40 12.00 -22.89
N ASN A 131 -12.20 11.99 -24.21
CA ASN A 131 -13.16 12.60 -25.14
C ASN A 131 -14.20 11.58 -25.59
N SER A 132 -15.45 11.75 -25.16
CA SER A 132 -16.56 10.86 -25.56
C SER A 132 -17.08 11.10 -26.99
N GLY A 133 -16.54 12.11 -27.69
CA GLY A 133 -16.93 12.48 -29.05
C GLY A 133 -17.88 13.68 -29.13
N ASP A 134 -18.19 14.32 -28.01
CA ASP A 134 -19.09 15.47 -27.87
C ASP A 134 -18.36 16.82 -27.74
N GLY A 135 -17.03 16.83 -27.62
CA GLY A 135 -16.21 18.03 -27.40
C GLY A 135 -15.56 18.63 -28.66
N THR A 136 -15.30 19.95 -28.62
CA THR A 136 -14.57 20.72 -29.66
C THR A 136 -13.04 20.62 -29.53
N MET A 137 -12.52 19.58 -28.87
CA MET A 137 -11.08 19.44 -28.58
C MET A 137 -10.27 19.16 -29.85
N PRO A 138 -9.07 19.78 -30.01
CA PRO A 138 -8.18 19.44 -31.11
C PRO A 138 -7.89 17.95 -31.14
N LYS A 139 -7.99 17.32 -32.34
CA LYS A 139 -7.77 15.89 -32.52
C LYS A 139 -6.43 15.40 -31.95
N SER A 140 -5.39 16.23 -32.03
CA SER A 140 -4.07 15.94 -31.46
C SER A 140 -4.07 15.77 -29.94
N ILE A 141 -4.98 16.42 -29.20
CA ILE A 141 -5.14 16.21 -27.76
C ILE A 141 -6.01 14.97 -27.51
N VAL A 142 -7.08 14.81 -28.29
CA VAL A 142 -8.04 13.69 -28.20
C VAL A 142 -7.35 12.34 -28.32
N ASP A 143 -6.46 12.20 -29.31
CA ASP A 143 -5.73 10.96 -29.56
C ASP A 143 -4.79 10.59 -28.37
N ARG A 144 -4.47 11.55 -27.47
CA ARG A 144 -3.57 11.35 -26.32
C ARG A 144 -4.31 11.11 -25.00
N ILE A 145 -5.49 11.70 -24.82
CA ILE A 145 -6.34 11.48 -23.64
C ILE A 145 -7.23 10.24 -23.77
N GLY A 146 -7.47 9.75 -24.99
CA GLY A 146 -8.32 8.58 -25.26
C GLY A 146 -9.82 8.91 -25.29
N THR A 147 -10.63 7.89 -25.55
CA THR A 147 -12.08 8.02 -25.83
C THR A 147 -12.99 7.23 -24.91
N THR A 148 -12.44 6.51 -23.92
CA THR A 148 -13.22 5.69 -22.99
C THR A 148 -12.77 5.90 -21.56
N GLY A 149 -13.74 5.91 -20.63
CA GLY A 149 -13.51 5.97 -19.18
C GLY A 149 -13.47 4.60 -18.53
N GLY A 150 -13.34 4.59 -17.20
CA GLY A 150 -13.29 3.37 -16.40
C GLY A 150 -12.17 2.44 -16.83
N ARG A 151 -12.44 1.13 -16.92
CA ARG A 151 -11.44 0.13 -17.31
C ARG A 151 -10.81 0.39 -18.69
N GLY A 152 -11.56 0.95 -19.64
CA GLY A 152 -11.07 1.20 -21.01
C GLY A 152 -10.01 2.31 -21.10
N TYR A 153 -9.93 3.17 -20.08
CA TYR A 153 -8.96 4.26 -20.01
C TYR A 153 -7.51 3.78 -19.82
N TRP A 154 -7.35 2.62 -19.17
CA TRP A 154 -6.09 2.14 -18.62
C TRP A 154 -5.50 1.02 -19.46
N GLY A 155 -4.19 1.12 -19.74
CA GLY A 155 -3.44 0.07 -20.41
C GLY A 155 -3.37 -1.22 -19.58
N SER A 156 -3.42 -2.37 -20.25
CA SER A 156 -3.34 -3.67 -19.57
C SER A 156 -2.00 -3.86 -18.84
N GLU A 157 -0.92 -3.33 -19.40
CA GLU A 157 0.41 -3.42 -18.78
C GLU A 157 0.51 -2.54 -17.54
N LEU A 158 -0.03 -1.32 -17.57
CA LEU A 158 -0.11 -0.49 -16.37
C LEU A 158 -0.93 -1.17 -15.27
N ILE A 159 -2.08 -1.74 -15.59
CA ILE A 159 -2.90 -2.46 -14.60
C ILE A 159 -2.13 -3.65 -14.03
N SER A 160 -1.47 -4.44 -14.88
CA SER A 160 -0.68 -5.58 -14.43
C SER A 160 0.49 -5.15 -13.55
N GLY A 161 1.19 -4.08 -13.92
CA GLY A 161 2.30 -3.52 -13.14
C GLY A 161 1.83 -2.99 -11.79
N ALA A 162 0.64 -2.39 -11.71
CA ALA A 162 0.06 -1.94 -10.45
C ALA A 162 -0.20 -3.12 -9.51
N LYS A 163 -0.75 -4.22 -10.05
CA LYS A 163 -0.98 -5.44 -9.27
C LYS A 163 0.31 -6.00 -8.69
N THR A 164 1.39 -6.00 -9.48
CA THR A 164 2.72 -6.39 -8.99
C THR A 164 3.26 -5.39 -7.95
N PHE A 165 3.12 -4.09 -8.20
CA PHE A 165 3.66 -3.05 -7.33
C PHE A 165 2.99 -3.00 -5.95
N PHE A 166 1.67 -3.18 -5.91
CA PHE A 166 0.88 -3.20 -4.67
C PHE A 166 0.74 -4.60 -4.06
N ASP A 167 1.29 -5.62 -4.72
CA ASP A 167 1.14 -7.03 -4.39
C ASP A 167 -0.33 -7.41 -4.14
N ASP A 168 -1.18 -7.09 -5.13
CA ASP A 168 -2.65 -7.19 -5.00
C ASP A 168 -3.32 -7.40 -6.36
N THR A 169 -4.33 -8.25 -6.40
CA THR A 169 -5.01 -8.61 -7.66
C THR A 169 -6.40 -8.02 -7.83
N LYS A 170 -7.03 -7.54 -6.75
CA LYS A 170 -8.38 -6.97 -6.74
C LYS A 170 -8.32 -5.55 -7.28
N SER A 171 -9.19 -5.25 -8.26
CA SER A 171 -9.20 -3.93 -8.91
C SER A 171 -10.62 -3.40 -9.11
N GLY A 172 -10.79 -2.10 -8.85
CA GLY A 172 -11.98 -1.33 -9.18
C GLY A 172 -11.63 -0.15 -10.08
N PHE A 173 -12.59 0.30 -10.89
CA PHE A 173 -12.39 1.39 -11.84
C PHE A 173 -13.47 2.44 -11.63
N VAL A 174 -13.05 3.69 -11.43
CA VAL A 174 -13.92 4.83 -11.20
C VAL A 174 -13.67 5.88 -12.27
N ASP A 175 -14.77 6.38 -12.83
CA ASP A 175 -14.73 7.44 -13.82
C ASP A 175 -14.63 8.82 -13.16
N GLY A 176 -13.40 9.34 -13.10
CA GLY A 176 -13.08 10.65 -12.54
C GLY A 176 -13.04 11.79 -13.57
N THR A 177 -13.61 11.59 -14.76
CA THR A 177 -13.57 12.57 -15.88
C THR A 177 -14.03 13.96 -15.49
N GLY A 178 -15.14 14.06 -14.74
CA GLY A 178 -15.76 15.35 -14.40
C GLY A 178 -16.14 16.17 -15.64
N ALA A 179 -16.28 17.49 -15.47
CA ALA A 179 -16.43 18.42 -16.59
C ALA A 179 -15.05 18.86 -17.11
N TRP A 180 -14.90 19.01 -18.43
CA TRP A 180 -13.59 19.29 -19.04
C TRP A 180 -12.92 20.58 -18.52
N ASN A 181 -13.75 21.59 -18.24
CA ASN A 181 -13.35 22.92 -17.77
C ASN A 181 -13.52 23.13 -16.25
N SER A 182 -13.75 22.06 -15.48
CA SER A 182 -13.84 22.18 -14.02
C SER A 182 -12.48 22.52 -13.41
N SER A 183 -12.48 23.10 -12.21
CA SER A 183 -11.28 23.26 -11.38
C SER A 183 -10.87 21.95 -10.71
N GLY A 184 -9.70 21.91 -10.06
CA GLY A 184 -9.35 20.81 -9.17
C GLY A 184 -10.29 20.73 -7.96
N GLU A 185 -10.70 21.86 -7.39
CA GLU A 185 -11.63 21.93 -6.25
C GLU A 185 -13.01 21.33 -6.58
N ASP A 186 -13.54 21.63 -7.78
CA ASP A 186 -14.80 21.05 -8.26
C ASP A 186 -14.72 19.52 -8.36
N ARG A 187 -13.59 19.01 -8.87
CA ARG A 187 -13.35 17.57 -9.03
C ARG A 187 -13.18 16.89 -7.68
N PHE A 188 -12.49 17.51 -6.74
CA PHE A 188 -12.39 17.05 -5.36
C PHE A 188 -13.79 16.92 -4.74
N SER A 189 -14.61 17.97 -4.86
CA SER A 189 -15.99 17.95 -4.35
C SER A 189 -16.85 16.86 -5.01
N ALA A 190 -16.69 16.67 -6.32
CA ALA A 190 -17.39 15.61 -7.07
C ALA A 190 -16.95 14.20 -6.63
N GLY A 191 -15.66 13.97 -6.41
CA GLY A 191 -15.13 12.71 -5.92
C GLY A 191 -15.61 12.36 -4.52
N TYR A 192 -15.68 13.36 -3.63
CA TYR A 192 -16.26 13.20 -2.30
C TYR A 192 -17.74 12.79 -2.39
N ALA A 193 -18.53 13.50 -3.20
CA ALA A 193 -19.95 13.19 -3.40
C ALA A 193 -20.16 11.79 -4.00
N TYR A 194 -19.31 11.39 -4.95
CA TYR A 194 -19.35 10.07 -5.55
C TYR A 194 -19.07 8.97 -4.53
N ALA A 195 -17.99 9.09 -3.74
CA ALA A 195 -17.67 8.12 -2.71
C ALA A 195 -18.79 8.00 -1.66
N LYS A 196 -19.43 9.11 -1.33
CA LYS A 196 -20.61 9.14 -0.47
C LYS A 196 -21.80 8.37 -1.03
N ALA A 197 -22.08 8.52 -2.31
CA ALA A 197 -23.19 7.84 -2.97
C ALA A 197 -22.90 6.35 -3.28
N ASN A 198 -21.62 5.98 -3.46
CA ASN A 198 -21.21 4.68 -3.99
C ASN A 198 -20.36 3.86 -3.02
N LEU A 199 -20.42 4.16 -1.72
CA LEU A 199 -19.57 3.52 -0.70
C LEU A 199 -19.64 1.99 -0.79
N ALA A 200 -20.84 1.42 -0.88
CA ALA A 200 -21.05 -0.03 -0.98
C ALA A 200 -20.38 -0.66 -2.22
N THR A 201 -20.35 0.05 -3.34
CA THR A 201 -19.68 -0.40 -4.57
C THR A 201 -18.16 -0.30 -4.43
N ILE A 202 -17.66 0.80 -3.84
CA ILE A 202 -16.23 1.01 -3.61
C ILE A 202 -15.68 -0.08 -2.68
N THR A 203 -16.40 -0.41 -1.61
CA THR A 203 -16.01 -1.44 -0.64
C THR A 203 -16.52 -2.84 -0.96
N ALA A 204 -17.15 -3.03 -2.13
CA ALA A 204 -17.66 -4.35 -2.51
C ALA A 204 -16.51 -5.36 -2.58
N GLY A 205 -16.69 -6.48 -1.88
CA GLY A 205 -15.70 -7.55 -1.78
C GLY A 205 -14.56 -7.29 -0.81
N MET A 206 -14.65 -6.23 0.00
CA MET A 206 -13.75 -6.00 1.14
C MET A 206 -14.31 -6.60 2.42
N VAL A 207 -13.47 -7.26 3.20
CA VAL A 207 -13.73 -7.68 4.58
C VAL A 207 -13.27 -6.60 5.57
N GLU A 208 -13.62 -6.77 6.84
CA GLU A 208 -13.20 -5.85 7.89
C GLU A 208 -11.68 -5.84 8.06
N GLY A 209 -11.09 -4.66 8.20
CA GLY A 209 -9.63 -4.46 8.30
C GLY A 209 -8.90 -4.30 6.97
N GLU A 210 -9.58 -4.51 5.83
CA GLU A 210 -8.96 -4.32 4.51
C GLU A 210 -8.60 -2.85 4.21
N THR A 211 -7.55 -2.64 3.42
CA THR A 211 -7.11 -1.31 2.98
C THR A 211 -7.35 -1.06 1.50
N ILE A 212 -7.49 0.21 1.13
CA ILE A 212 -7.59 0.65 -0.26
C ILE A 212 -6.24 1.21 -0.72
N LYS A 213 -5.83 0.87 -1.94
CA LYS A 213 -4.79 1.62 -2.67
C LYS A 213 -5.44 2.37 -3.81
N VAL A 214 -4.90 3.54 -4.12
CA VAL A 214 -5.46 4.40 -5.18
C VAL A 214 -4.41 4.68 -6.23
N VAL A 215 -4.76 4.46 -7.49
CA VAL A 215 -4.01 4.94 -8.65
C VAL A 215 -4.89 5.92 -9.39
N SER A 216 -4.40 7.11 -9.66
CA SER A 216 -5.17 8.15 -10.34
C SER A 216 -4.36 8.78 -11.46
N HIS A 217 -5.04 9.35 -12.44
CA HIS A 217 -4.39 9.98 -13.58
C HIS A 217 -5.06 11.30 -13.96
N SER A 218 -4.27 12.32 -14.32
CA SER A 218 -4.79 13.60 -14.85
C SER A 218 -5.84 14.21 -13.91
N MET A 219 -7.03 14.57 -14.43
CA MET A 219 -8.15 15.09 -13.64
C MET A 219 -8.60 14.16 -12.51
N GLY A 220 -8.32 12.86 -12.62
CA GLY A 220 -8.66 11.85 -11.63
C GLY A 220 -7.92 12.04 -10.30
N GLY A 221 -6.80 12.77 -10.26
CA GLY A 221 -6.06 13.02 -9.02
C GLY A 221 -6.87 13.80 -7.98
N ALA A 222 -7.43 14.94 -8.38
CA ALA A 222 -8.30 15.73 -7.49
C ALA A 222 -9.55 14.94 -7.07
N TYR A 223 -10.16 14.24 -8.03
CA TYR A 223 -11.34 13.42 -7.79
C TYR A 223 -11.06 12.30 -6.79
N SER A 224 -9.93 11.61 -6.94
CA SER A 224 -9.55 10.54 -6.03
C SER A 224 -9.26 11.06 -4.62
N GLU A 225 -8.66 12.23 -4.48
CA GLU A 225 -8.45 12.86 -3.16
C GLU A 225 -9.78 13.18 -2.47
N GLY A 226 -10.78 13.65 -3.22
CA GLY A 226 -12.14 13.80 -2.71
C GLY A 226 -12.73 12.48 -2.21
N MET A 227 -12.53 11.39 -2.97
CA MET A 227 -12.96 10.05 -2.56
C MET A 227 -12.24 9.60 -1.28
N ILE A 228 -10.92 9.74 -1.22
CA ILE A 228 -10.08 9.35 -0.08
C ILE A 228 -10.54 10.08 1.18
N LYS A 229 -10.80 11.39 1.09
CA LYS A 229 -11.31 12.18 2.21
C LYS A 229 -12.58 11.57 2.82
N TYR A 230 -13.53 11.16 1.99
CA TYR A 230 -14.77 10.54 2.46
C TYR A 230 -14.53 9.12 3.03
N LEU A 231 -13.67 8.32 2.39
CA LEU A 231 -13.34 6.97 2.87
C LEU A 231 -12.72 7.02 4.28
N GLN A 232 -11.81 7.97 4.52
CA GLN A 232 -11.22 8.18 5.84
C GLN A 232 -12.25 8.63 6.89
N GLU A 233 -13.21 9.49 6.52
CA GLU A 233 -14.33 9.86 7.42
C GLU A 233 -15.20 8.66 7.79
N LYS A 234 -15.23 7.63 6.94
CA LYS A 234 -15.88 6.34 7.20
C LYS A 234 -14.95 5.30 7.83
N LYS A 235 -13.76 5.71 8.26
CA LYS A 235 -12.73 4.86 8.89
C LYS A 235 -12.29 3.70 7.99
N ILE A 236 -12.42 3.85 6.68
CA ILE A 236 -11.86 2.90 5.71
C ILE A 236 -10.42 3.32 5.45
N ALA A 237 -9.50 2.41 5.74
CA ALA A 237 -8.07 2.68 5.61
C ALA A 237 -7.68 2.80 4.13
N VAL A 238 -6.92 3.85 3.80
CA VAL A 238 -6.23 3.98 2.52
C VAL A 238 -4.74 3.85 2.82
N GLU A 239 -4.09 2.83 2.23
CA GLU A 239 -2.70 2.48 2.52
C GLU A 239 -1.71 3.33 1.72
N LYS A 240 -2.00 3.53 0.43
CA LYS A 240 -1.07 4.18 -0.50
C LYS A 240 -1.82 4.79 -1.68
N VAL A 241 -1.34 5.96 -2.10
CA VAL A 241 -1.86 6.69 -3.25
C VAL A 241 -0.75 6.94 -4.26
N VAL A 242 -1.04 6.75 -5.54
CA VAL A 242 -0.15 7.07 -6.66
C VAL A 242 -0.90 7.97 -7.63
N HIS A 243 -0.49 9.24 -7.71
CA HIS A 243 -0.97 10.20 -8.71
C HIS A 243 -0.03 10.21 -9.91
N LEU A 244 -0.57 9.95 -11.09
CA LEU A 244 0.16 9.92 -12.36
C LEU A 244 -0.28 11.13 -13.18
N SER A 245 0.66 12.02 -13.51
CA SER A 245 0.40 13.24 -14.29
C SER A 245 -0.88 13.99 -13.86
N PRO A 246 -1.07 14.40 -12.59
CA PRO A 246 -2.28 15.08 -12.15
C PRO A 246 -2.42 16.49 -12.74
N SER A 247 -3.65 16.85 -13.11
CA SER A 247 -3.99 18.19 -13.60
C SER A 247 -4.49 19.09 -12.48
N ASP A 248 -4.20 20.38 -12.58
CA ASP A 248 -4.61 21.44 -11.64
C ASP A 248 -4.21 21.13 -10.17
N PRO A 249 -2.97 20.66 -9.91
CA PRO A 249 -2.57 20.13 -8.60
C PRO A 249 -2.48 21.20 -7.50
N SER A 250 -2.49 22.50 -7.85
CA SER A 250 -2.50 23.59 -6.86
C SER A 250 -3.89 23.92 -6.31
N ASP A 251 -4.96 23.37 -6.89
CA ASP A 251 -6.35 23.65 -6.50
C ASP A 251 -6.84 22.73 -5.37
N PHE A 252 -6.06 21.72 -5.00
CA PHE A 252 -6.40 20.74 -3.96
C PHE A 252 -5.13 20.28 -3.24
N GLN A 253 -5.27 19.45 -2.21
CA GLN A 253 -4.17 18.90 -1.44
C GLN A 253 -4.43 17.43 -1.12
N VAL A 254 -3.40 16.70 -0.73
CA VAL A 254 -3.55 15.31 -0.30
C VAL A 254 -4.34 15.20 1.00
N SER A 255 -5.10 14.12 1.15
CA SER A 255 -5.94 13.82 2.30
C SER A 255 -5.19 13.08 3.42
N SER A 256 -3.88 13.32 3.57
CA SER A 256 -3.03 12.73 4.63
C SER A 256 -2.88 11.19 4.56
N VAL A 257 -2.45 10.67 3.41
CA VAL A 257 -2.07 9.26 3.18
C VAL A 257 -0.68 9.25 2.55
N TYR A 258 0.08 8.15 2.71
CA TYR A 258 1.35 8.01 1.99
C TYR A 258 1.14 8.08 0.48
N THR A 259 1.57 9.19 -0.12
CA THR A 259 1.23 9.59 -1.48
C THR A 259 2.48 9.80 -2.33
N LEU A 260 2.53 9.07 -3.43
CA LEU A 260 3.51 9.25 -4.49
C LEU A 260 2.88 10.04 -5.63
N GLN A 261 3.60 10.99 -6.20
CA GLN A 261 3.23 11.67 -7.42
C GLN A 261 4.36 11.56 -8.46
N LEU A 262 4.01 11.11 -9.66
CA LEU A 262 4.93 10.99 -10.78
C LEU A 262 4.42 11.76 -11.98
N ASN A 263 5.28 12.59 -12.57
CA ASN A 263 5.06 13.26 -13.84
C ASN A 263 6.20 12.90 -14.80
N ILE A 264 5.93 12.78 -16.09
CA ILE A 264 6.99 12.80 -17.12
C ILE A 264 7.09 14.22 -17.68
N GLU A 265 8.31 14.70 -17.90
CA GLU A 265 8.53 16.06 -18.41
C GLU A 265 8.02 16.25 -19.83
N ASN A 266 7.85 17.52 -20.19
CA ASN A 266 7.31 17.97 -21.47
C ASN A 266 5.88 17.46 -21.78
N ASP A 267 5.16 16.87 -20.83
CA ASP A 267 3.77 16.43 -21.02
C ASP A 267 2.87 17.59 -21.48
N LEU A 268 2.38 17.53 -22.74
CA LEU A 268 1.54 18.57 -23.35
C LEU A 268 0.30 18.91 -22.52
N VAL A 269 -0.37 17.90 -21.95
CA VAL A 269 -1.61 18.13 -21.21
C VAL A 269 -1.30 18.87 -19.91
N LEU A 270 -0.23 18.49 -19.21
CA LEU A 270 0.21 19.21 -18.02
C LEU A 270 0.76 20.60 -18.35
N MET A 271 1.52 20.75 -19.42
CA MET A 271 1.99 22.06 -19.88
C MET A 271 0.85 23.04 -20.13
N TRP A 272 -0.30 22.54 -20.61
CA TRP A 272 -1.48 23.36 -20.83
C TRP A 272 -2.28 23.60 -19.54
N LYS A 273 -2.64 22.54 -18.81
CA LYS A 273 -3.47 22.62 -17.59
C LYS A 273 -2.74 23.30 -16.43
N ASN A 274 -1.47 22.97 -16.24
CA ASN A 274 -0.70 23.41 -15.07
C ASN A 274 0.16 24.65 -15.36
N SER A 275 0.00 25.30 -16.52
CA SER A 275 0.83 26.44 -16.98
C SER A 275 0.98 27.57 -15.98
N SER A 276 -0.01 27.79 -15.11
CA SER A 276 -0.04 28.82 -14.07
C SER A 276 0.06 28.28 -12.64
N SER A 277 0.46 27.01 -12.46
CA SER A 277 0.41 26.32 -11.18
C SER A 277 1.70 25.54 -10.89
N ASN A 278 1.93 25.18 -9.63
CA ASN A 278 2.98 24.20 -9.30
C ASN A 278 2.59 22.84 -9.88
N TYR A 279 3.55 22.03 -10.32
CA TYR A 279 3.25 20.70 -10.86
C TYR A 279 3.05 19.64 -9.78
N MET A 280 3.40 19.94 -8.53
CA MET A 280 3.32 19.05 -7.38
C MET A 280 2.08 19.38 -6.55
N ILE A 281 1.28 18.37 -6.21
CA ILE A 281 0.14 18.49 -5.29
C ILE A 281 0.69 18.82 -3.89
N PRO A 282 0.18 19.86 -3.21
CA PRO A 282 0.54 20.14 -1.83
C PRO A 282 0.36 18.93 -0.90
N GLY A 283 1.42 18.62 -0.15
CA GLY A 283 1.42 17.61 0.90
C GLY A 283 1.80 16.18 0.48
N VAL A 284 2.08 15.93 -0.80
CA VAL A 284 2.60 14.62 -1.25
C VAL A 284 3.89 14.25 -0.51
N ASP A 285 4.03 12.99 -0.11
CA ASP A 285 5.25 12.50 0.57
C ASP A 285 6.42 12.46 -0.40
N ARG A 286 6.17 12.06 -1.65
CA ARG A 286 7.22 11.98 -2.68
C ARG A 286 6.69 12.44 -4.03
N TYR A 287 7.44 13.32 -4.67
CA TYR A 287 7.16 13.82 -6.01
C TYR A 287 8.37 13.63 -6.90
N GLY A 288 8.17 13.11 -8.11
CA GLY A 288 9.22 12.98 -9.12
C GLY A 288 8.77 13.49 -10.48
N GLN A 289 9.51 14.45 -11.03
CA GLN A 289 9.45 14.86 -12.44
C GLN A 289 10.52 14.08 -13.21
N VAL A 290 10.09 13.10 -14.00
CA VAL A 290 10.98 12.19 -14.74
C VAL A 290 11.43 12.84 -16.05
N SER A 291 12.74 12.74 -16.30
CA SER A 291 13.36 13.01 -17.60
C SER A 291 13.50 11.70 -18.36
N THR A 292 13.15 11.72 -19.65
CA THR A 292 13.32 10.54 -20.51
C THR A 292 14.50 10.74 -21.46
N GLU A 293 14.97 9.66 -22.08
CA GLU A 293 15.96 9.75 -23.16
C GLU A 293 15.34 10.23 -24.49
N ARG A 294 14.02 10.43 -24.55
CA ARG A 294 13.33 10.85 -25.76
C ARG A 294 13.57 12.34 -26.03
N ASN A 295 13.40 12.73 -27.29
CA ASN A 295 13.41 14.15 -27.64
C ASN A 295 12.12 14.85 -27.19
N PHE A 296 12.18 16.18 -27.10
CA PHE A 296 11.06 17.04 -26.69
C PHE A 296 9.74 16.69 -27.40
N LEU A 297 9.73 16.52 -28.72
CA LEU A 297 8.49 16.27 -29.47
C LEU A 297 7.85 14.93 -29.10
N SER A 298 8.69 13.92 -28.87
CA SER A 298 8.22 12.60 -28.47
C SER A 298 7.62 12.61 -27.05
N ASP A 299 8.25 13.29 -26.09
CA ASP A 299 7.66 13.48 -24.77
C ASP A 299 6.40 14.33 -24.82
N TYR A 300 6.44 15.43 -25.56
CA TYR A 300 5.31 16.33 -25.77
C TYR A 300 4.05 15.61 -26.22
N GLU A 301 4.19 14.65 -27.12
CA GLU A 301 3.04 13.93 -27.62
C GLU A 301 2.62 12.73 -26.77
N ASN A 302 3.55 12.05 -26.09
CA ASN A 302 3.28 10.72 -25.53
C ASN A 302 3.28 10.66 -24.00
N SER A 303 4.00 11.54 -23.30
CA SER A 303 4.19 11.49 -21.84
C SER A 303 2.88 11.35 -21.04
N HIS A 304 1.82 12.06 -21.46
CA HIS A 304 0.52 11.97 -20.79
C HIS A 304 -0.15 10.59 -20.96
N GLY A 305 0.00 9.99 -22.15
CA GLY A 305 -0.52 8.65 -22.41
C GLY A 305 0.29 7.57 -21.71
N ASP A 306 1.62 7.70 -21.72
CA ASP A 306 2.54 6.68 -21.21
C ASP A 306 2.25 6.35 -19.75
N THR A 307 2.05 7.37 -18.91
CA THR A 307 1.78 7.20 -17.47
C THR A 307 0.46 6.51 -17.15
N LYS A 308 -0.43 6.28 -18.12
CA LYS A 308 -1.67 5.50 -17.95
C LYS A 308 -1.76 4.23 -18.81
N LEU A 309 -0.81 4.02 -19.72
CA LEU A 309 -0.82 2.90 -20.67
C LEU A 309 0.30 1.90 -20.38
N GLU A 310 1.51 2.39 -20.13
CA GLU A 310 2.73 1.61 -20.17
C GLU A 310 3.09 1.02 -18.80
N GLY A 311 3.45 -0.27 -18.77
CA GLY A 311 3.88 -0.94 -17.55
C GLY A 311 5.19 -0.37 -16.98
N SER A 312 6.05 0.19 -17.83
CA SER A 312 7.33 0.82 -17.45
C SER A 312 7.17 2.01 -16.49
N THR A 313 5.99 2.64 -16.45
CA THR A 313 5.65 3.67 -15.46
C THR A 313 5.89 3.17 -14.03
N TRP A 314 5.65 1.88 -13.75
CA TRP A 314 5.87 1.33 -12.42
C TRP A 314 7.35 1.18 -12.04
N ASN A 315 8.27 1.12 -13.01
CA ASN A 315 9.71 1.17 -12.72
C ASN A 315 10.07 2.55 -12.15
N MET A 316 9.50 3.62 -12.73
CA MET A 316 9.70 4.99 -12.28
C MET A 316 9.06 5.23 -10.92
N VAL A 317 7.84 4.74 -10.69
CA VAL A 317 7.16 4.82 -9.38
C VAL A 317 7.92 4.03 -8.32
N ASN A 318 8.45 2.86 -8.66
CA ASN A 318 9.27 2.07 -7.75
C ASN A 318 10.57 2.79 -7.38
N ASP A 319 11.26 3.37 -8.35
CA ASP A 319 12.46 4.17 -8.06
C ASP A 319 12.09 5.38 -7.19
N LEU A 320 11.00 6.09 -7.48
CA LEU A 320 10.52 7.22 -6.66
C LEU A 320 10.22 6.80 -5.21
N GLN A 321 9.58 5.64 -5.01
CA GLN A 321 9.27 5.11 -3.68
C GLN A 321 10.55 4.82 -2.88
N ASN A 322 11.56 4.26 -3.53
CA ASN A 322 12.74 3.70 -2.86
C ASN A 322 13.95 4.64 -2.87
N ILE A 323 13.93 5.73 -3.66
CA ILE A 323 15.05 6.66 -3.76
C ILE A 323 15.33 7.33 -2.41
N ASN A 324 16.58 7.33 -2.00
CA ASN A 324 17.05 7.97 -0.78
C ASN A 324 18.28 8.82 -1.06
N MET A 325 18.41 9.93 -0.34
CA MET A 325 19.48 10.90 -0.55
C MET A 325 20.48 10.87 0.60
N SER A 326 21.75 10.70 0.25
CA SER A 326 22.88 10.77 1.19
C SER A 326 23.83 11.90 0.78
N ILE A 327 24.36 12.63 1.75
CA ILE A 327 25.33 13.70 1.48
C ILE A 327 26.58 13.07 0.85
N SER A 328 26.98 13.55 -0.33
CA SER A 328 28.32 13.24 -0.84
C SER A 328 29.31 14.02 0.02
N HIS A 329 30.13 13.32 0.81
CA HIS A 329 31.17 13.95 1.63
C HIS A 329 32.03 14.87 0.74
N GLY A 330 32.34 16.04 1.29
CA GLY A 330 32.92 17.21 0.63
C GLY A 330 34.09 16.95 -0.32
N TYR A 331 34.32 17.91 -1.22
CA TYR A 331 35.55 17.92 -2.01
C TYR A 331 36.73 18.26 -1.09
N ASN A 332 37.84 17.54 -1.27
CA ASN A 332 39.13 17.88 -0.67
C ASN A 332 39.91 18.71 -1.68
N MET A 333 40.19 19.96 -1.34
CA MET A 333 41.07 20.81 -2.14
C MET A 333 42.45 20.82 -1.48
N SER A 334 43.43 20.22 -2.15
CA SER A 334 44.83 20.27 -1.72
C SER A 334 45.51 21.50 -2.29
N LEU A 335 45.86 22.43 -1.41
CA LEU A 335 46.71 23.59 -1.71
C LEU A 335 48.12 23.34 -1.17
N PRO A 336 49.15 24.07 -1.65
CA PRO A 336 50.54 23.93 -1.16
C PRO A 336 50.71 24.14 0.36
N PHE A 337 49.70 24.73 1.01
CA PHE A 337 49.70 25.07 2.44
C PHE A 337 48.68 24.26 3.27
N GLY A 338 48.08 23.22 2.70
CA GLY A 338 47.19 22.31 3.43
C GLY A 338 46.01 21.78 2.60
N THR A 339 45.33 20.78 3.14
CA THR A 339 44.09 20.23 2.58
C THR A 339 42.89 20.89 3.27
N TYR A 340 42.00 21.47 2.47
CA TYR A 340 40.75 22.04 2.95
C TYR A 340 39.59 21.18 2.48
N SER A 341 38.70 20.83 3.41
CA SER A 341 37.46 20.10 3.13
C SER A 341 36.30 21.10 3.15
N GLY A 342 35.58 21.23 2.03
CA GLY A 342 34.38 22.07 1.93
C GLY A 342 33.09 21.24 1.93
N PHE A 343 31.95 21.81 2.32
CA PHE A 343 30.66 21.15 2.19
C PHE A 343 30.20 21.13 0.72
N SER A 344 29.77 19.97 0.23
CA SER A 344 29.15 19.82 -1.09
C SER A 344 27.63 19.83 -0.95
N ASN A 345 26.94 20.58 -1.80
CA ASN A 345 25.47 20.52 -1.94
C ASN A 345 25.03 19.38 -2.87
N ILE A 346 25.94 18.47 -3.23
CA ILE A 346 25.65 17.29 -4.06
C ILE A 346 25.32 16.10 -3.16
N TYR A 347 24.18 15.49 -3.45
CA TYR A 347 23.66 14.29 -2.81
C TYR A 347 23.81 13.11 -3.77
N ARG A 348 24.12 11.95 -3.19
CA ARG A 348 24.10 10.68 -3.90
C ARG A 348 22.79 9.96 -3.62
N ALA A 349 22.13 9.55 -4.69
CA ALA A 349 20.93 8.72 -4.60
C ALA A 349 21.29 7.24 -4.43
N SER A 350 20.45 6.52 -3.71
CA SER A 350 20.41 5.06 -3.65
C SER A 350 18.97 4.59 -3.78
N GLY A 351 18.74 3.33 -4.15
CA GLY A 351 17.39 2.78 -4.35
C GLY A 351 16.75 3.09 -5.72
N ASN A 352 17.50 3.72 -6.63
CA ASN A 352 17.11 4.00 -8.02
C ASN A 352 17.49 2.82 -8.95
N SER A 353 16.91 1.64 -8.72
CA SER A 353 17.34 0.39 -9.37
C SER A 353 17.04 0.32 -10.86
N ASN A 354 16.01 1.04 -11.34
CA ASN A 354 15.65 1.05 -12.75
C ASN A 354 16.27 2.23 -13.51
N GLY A 355 17.14 3.01 -12.87
CA GLY A 355 17.87 4.10 -13.52
C GLY A 355 17.00 5.29 -13.90
N THR A 356 15.89 5.53 -13.18
CA THR A 356 15.01 6.66 -13.47
C THR A 356 15.74 7.99 -13.21
N GLN A 357 15.78 8.87 -14.22
CA GLN A 357 16.31 10.22 -14.06
C GLN A 357 15.20 11.15 -13.55
N PHE A 358 15.32 11.65 -12.33
CA PHE A 358 14.44 12.72 -11.83
C PHE A 358 15.12 14.08 -12.02
N ASN A 359 14.45 15.01 -12.73
CA ASN A 359 14.92 16.39 -12.88
C ASN A 359 14.51 17.27 -11.70
N ASP A 360 13.31 17.04 -11.16
CA ASP A 360 12.83 17.61 -9.90
C ASP A 360 12.31 16.48 -9.03
N LEU A 361 12.77 16.46 -7.78
CA LEU A 361 12.45 15.42 -6.82
C LEU A 361 12.16 16.05 -5.47
N ASN A 362 11.01 15.74 -4.88
CA ASN A 362 10.70 16.11 -3.50
C ASN A 362 10.56 14.84 -2.66
N ILE A 363 11.25 14.79 -1.52
CA ILE A 363 11.13 13.71 -0.53
C ILE A 363 10.83 14.33 0.82
N ASN A 364 9.61 14.12 1.30
CA ASN A 364 9.11 14.59 2.59
C ASN A 364 9.36 16.09 2.80
N GLY A 365 9.07 16.91 1.78
CA GLY A 365 9.24 18.36 1.80
C GLY A 365 10.65 18.86 1.42
N ASN A 366 11.63 17.97 1.24
CA ASN A 366 12.97 18.35 0.79
C ASN A 366 13.09 18.25 -0.72
N SER A 367 13.42 19.35 -1.40
CA SER A 367 13.56 19.38 -2.86
C SER A 367 15.00 19.20 -3.32
N TYR A 368 15.16 18.38 -4.35
CA TYR A 368 16.42 18.00 -4.98
C TYR A 368 16.29 18.19 -6.50
N SER A 369 17.30 18.79 -7.11
CA SER A 369 17.37 18.99 -8.56
C SER A 369 18.36 18.00 -9.17
N GLY A 370 17.93 17.25 -10.18
CA GLY A 370 18.81 16.38 -10.96
C GLY A 370 19.83 17.19 -11.74
N ILE A 371 21.05 16.67 -11.87
CA ILE A 371 22.16 17.35 -12.59
C ILE A 371 22.62 16.57 -13.84
N GLY A 372 21.74 15.76 -14.42
CA GLY A 372 22.02 14.93 -15.60
C GLY A 372 22.76 13.61 -15.28
N ASP A 373 22.72 13.19 -14.03
CA ASP A 373 23.26 11.92 -13.54
C ASP A 373 22.20 11.30 -12.61
N THR A 374 21.83 10.05 -12.86
CA THR A 374 20.72 9.35 -12.18
C THR A 374 20.95 9.21 -10.68
N ASP A 375 22.23 9.29 -10.27
CA ASP A 375 22.66 9.10 -8.90
C ASP A 375 23.08 10.41 -8.22
N LYS A 376 23.04 11.56 -8.90
CA LYS A 376 23.49 12.84 -8.33
C LYS A 376 22.44 13.93 -8.40
N TYR A 377 22.30 14.63 -7.27
CA TYR A 377 21.31 15.67 -7.09
C TYR A 377 21.89 16.87 -6.35
N GLN A 378 21.43 18.07 -6.67
CA GLN A 378 21.71 19.28 -5.91
C GLN A 378 20.56 19.54 -4.91
N GLY A 379 20.87 19.87 -3.65
CA GLY A 379 19.84 20.16 -2.64
C GLY A 379 20.32 19.90 -1.20
N PRO A 380 19.42 19.66 -0.23
CA PRO A 380 18.01 19.98 -0.31
C PRO A 380 17.82 21.51 -0.32
N MET A 381 16.92 21.99 -1.17
CA MET A 381 16.35 23.32 -1.04
C MET A 381 15.03 23.17 -0.28
N LYS A 382 14.82 23.98 0.77
CA LYS A 382 13.49 24.06 1.38
C LYS A 382 12.59 24.84 0.43
N ARG A 383 11.49 24.23 -0.01
CA ARG A 383 10.43 24.91 -0.76
C ARG A 383 9.49 25.65 0.17
#